data_AF-A0A963DRV6-F1
#
_entry.id   AF-A0A963DRV6-F1
#
_cell.length_a   1.000
_cell.length_b   1.000
_cell.length_c   1.000
_cell.angle_alpha   90.00
_cell.angle_beta   90.00
_cell.angle_gamma   90.00
#
_symmetry.space_group_name_H-M   'P 1'
#
loop_
_entity.id
_entity.type
_entity.pdbx_description
1 polymer ?
#
loop_
_entity_poly.entity_id
_entity_poly.type
_entity_poly.pdbx_seq_one_letter_code
_entity_poly.pdbx_strand_id
1 'polypeptide(L)'
;MKAAFRFDVHSLVVAIPWLWLVVFFALPFLFVLKISLSEPTLAQPPFMAMLREVDHGLVTIKINFGGYLMLWEDPLYLNALLGSFKVAAISTLFCLFIGYPMAYGIATAPVYWRLPLIMLVVLPFWTSFLIRVYAWIGILKNNGLLNQLLMGLGVIDQPLEILHTSTAVYIGVV
;
A
#
# COMPACT_ATOMS: atom_id res chain seq x y z
N MET A 1 -11.62 22.13 37.83
CA MET A 1 -10.31 21.76 37.23
C MET A 1 -9.54 20.89 38.21
N LYS A 2 -9.72 19.56 38.16
CA LYS A 2 -8.90 18.52 38.80
C LYS A 2 -9.32 17.17 38.19
N ALA A 3 -8.70 16.80 37.07
CA ALA A 3 -8.80 15.45 36.52
C ALA A 3 -7.90 14.55 37.39
N ALA A 4 -8.44 14.07 38.50
CA ALA A 4 -7.77 13.05 39.30
C ALA A 4 -7.90 11.73 38.54
N PHE A 5 -6.78 11.24 38.03
CA PHE A 5 -6.64 9.93 37.40
C PHE A 5 -6.89 8.86 38.47
N ARG A 6 -8.16 8.52 38.71
CA ARG A 6 -8.57 7.48 39.64
C ARG A 6 -8.29 6.15 38.94
N PHE A 7 -7.14 5.53 39.23
CA PHE A 7 -6.80 4.20 38.75
C PHE A 7 -7.81 3.20 39.34
N ASP A 8 -8.89 2.97 38.61
CA ASP A 8 -9.86 1.94 38.91
C ASP A 8 -9.26 0.57 38.57
N VAL A 9 -9.61 -0.47 39.32
CA VAL A 9 -9.11 -1.85 39.08
C VAL A 9 -9.44 -2.29 37.65
N HIS A 10 -10.57 -1.83 37.12
CA HIS A 10 -10.96 -2.01 35.72
C HIS A 10 -9.93 -1.41 34.73
N SER A 11 -9.38 -0.23 35.02
CA SER A 11 -8.36 0.41 34.15
C SER A 11 -7.04 -0.37 34.16
N LEU A 12 -6.68 -0.99 35.28
CA LEU A 12 -5.48 -1.83 35.38
C LEU A 12 -5.64 -3.15 34.62
N VAL A 13 -6.82 -3.76 34.67
CA VAL A 13 -7.13 -4.98 33.91
C VAL A 13 -7.11 -4.72 32.40
N VAL A 14 -7.62 -3.57 31.95
CA VAL A 14 -7.60 -3.18 30.52
C VAL A 14 -6.21 -2.72 30.06
N ALA A 15 -5.38 -2.14 30.94
CA ALA A 15 -4.04 -1.68 30.59
C ALA A 15 -3.10 -2.83 30.20
N ILE A 16 -3.27 -4.02 30.77
CA ILE A 16 -2.38 -5.16 30.53
C ILE A 16 -2.47 -5.66 29.06
N PRO A 17 -3.65 -5.97 28.49
CA PRO A 17 -3.79 -6.29 27.07
C PRO A 17 -3.33 -5.17 26.15
N TRP A 18 -3.60 -3.91 26.50
CA TRP A 18 -3.17 -2.76 25.71
C TRP A 18 -1.65 -2.64 25.66
N LEU A 19 -0.96 -2.82 26.79
CA LEU A 19 0.50 -2.83 26.84
C LEU A 19 1.06 -3.97 25.98
N TRP A 20 0.48 -5.16 26.08
CA TRP A 20 0.88 -6.31 25.25
C TRP A 20 0.73 -6.02 23.76
N LEU A 21 -0.41 -5.46 23.34
CA LEU A 21 -0.66 -5.10 21.94
C LEU A 21 0.34 -4.05 21.47
N VAL A 22 0.58 -3.00 22.25
CA VAL A 22 1.56 -1.95 21.90
C VAL A 22 2.96 -2.54 21.76
N VAL A 23 3.40 -3.36 22.71
CA VAL A 23 4.74 -3.99 22.65
C VAL A 23 4.85 -4.88 21.42
N PHE A 24 3.89 -5.79 21.20
CA PHE A 24 3.94 -6.72 20.09
C PHE A 24 3.88 -6.01 18.73
N PHE A 25 3.09 -4.94 18.62
CA PHE A 25 2.97 -4.18 17.37
C PHE A 25 4.16 -3.25 17.15
N ALA A 26 4.71 -2.62 18.19
CA ALA A 26 5.85 -1.71 18.07
C ALA A 26 7.17 -2.43 17.78
N LEU A 27 7.34 -3.65 18.29
CA LEU A 27 8.56 -4.44 18.17
C LEU A 27 9.05 -4.63 16.72
N PRO A 28 8.24 -5.04 15.73
CA PRO A 28 8.67 -5.09 14.33
C PRO A 28 9.05 -3.71 13.76
N PHE A 29 8.35 -2.62 14.12
CA PHE A 29 8.72 -1.28 13.67
C PHE A 29 10.06 -0.83 14.26
N LEU A 30 10.34 -1.15 15.53
CA LEU A 30 11.62 -0.88 16.15
C LEU A 30 12.75 -1.64 15.46
N PHE A 31 12.52 -2.89 15.03
CA PHE A 31 13.49 -3.63 14.23
C PHE A 31 13.73 -2.99 12.86
N VAL A 32 12.67 -2.57 12.16
CA VAL A 32 12.81 -1.87 10.87
C VAL A 32 13.55 -0.54 11.04
N LEU A 33 13.25 0.22 12.10
CA LEU A 33 13.95 1.47 12.42
C LEU A 33 15.44 1.22 12.69
N LYS A 34 15.76 0.19 13.47
CA LYS A 34 17.15 -0.22 13.71
C LYS A 34 17.87 -0.59 12.41
N ILE A 35 17.21 -1.36 11.54
CA ILE A 35 17.74 -1.75 10.23
C ILE A 35 17.97 -0.52 9.35
N SER A 36 17.03 0.42 9.32
CA SER A 36 17.11 1.62 8.48
C SER A 36 18.27 2.56 8.83
N LEU A 37 18.79 2.48 10.06
CA LEU A 37 19.92 3.27 10.56
C LEU A 37 21.25 2.48 10.54
N SER A 38 21.21 1.19 10.20
CA SER A 38 22.38 0.30 10.17
C SER A 38 23.04 0.30 8.79
N GLU A 39 24.36 0.14 8.75
CA GLU A 39 25.12 0.11 7.49
C GLU A 39 24.83 -1.18 6.70
N PRO A 40 24.35 -1.10 5.44
CA PRO A 40 24.20 -2.27 4.59
C PRO A 40 25.59 -2.74 4.14
N THR A 41 25.99 -3.95 4.54
CA THR A 41 27.19 -4.62 4.02
C THR A 41 26.76 -5.63 2.96
N LEU A 42 27.29 -5.49 1.75
CA LEU A 42 27.15 -6.49 0.71
C LEU A 42 28.05 -7.70 1.07
N ALA A 43 27.44 -8.88 1.19
CA ALA A 43 28.04 -10.23 1.15
C ALA A 43 28.07 -11.14 2.41
N GLN A 44 27.51 -10.79 3.57
CA GLN A 44 27.06 -11.77 4.60
C GLN A 44 26.20 -11.11 5.70
N PRO A 45 25.47 -11.88 6.55
CA PRO A 45 24.03 -11.69 6.84
C PRO A 45 23.61 -10.22 7.05
N PRO A 46 22.45 -9.82 6.51
CA PRO A 46 22.25 -8.62 5.68
C PRO A 46 22.43 -7.24 6.34
N PHE A 47 22.74 -7.17 7.64
CA PHE A 47 22.96 -5.92 8.38
C PHE A 47 24.02 -6.12 9.47
N MET A 48 24.96 -5.17 9.61
CA MET A 48 25.89 -5.16 10.73
C MET A 48 25.14 -4.87 12.05
N ALA A 49 25.48 -5.56 13.13
CA ALA A 49 24.92 -5.25 14.45
C ALA A 49 25.30 -3.80 14.85
N MET A 50 24.29 -2.98 15.14
CA MET A 50 24.46 -1.58 15.59
C MET A 50 25.37 -1.42 16.82
N LEU A 51 25.50 -2.49 17.61
CA LEU A 51 26.38 -2.57 18.78
C LEU A 51 27.51 -3.56 18.46
N ARG A 52 28.72 -3.04 18.23
CA ARG A 52 29.94 -3.84 18.15
C ARG A 52 30.90 -3.38 19.22
N GLU A 53 31.34 -4.32 20.04
CA GLU A 53 32.57 -4.22 20.80
C GLU A 53 33.71 -4.56 19.83
N VAL A 54 34.57 -3.58 19.54
CA VAL A 54 35.79 -3.80 18.78
C VAL A 54 36.95 -3.88 19.77
N ASP A 55 37.93 -4.76 19.48
CA ASP A 55 39.12 -4.99 20.30
C ASP A 55 39.64 -3.69 20.94
N HIS A 56 39.77 -3.72 22.27
CA HIS A 56 39.98 -2.62 23.23
C HIS A 56 38.75 -2.06 23.98
N GLY A 57 37.62 -2.78 24.02
CA GLY A 57 36.53 -2.48 24.97
C GLY A 57 35.75 -1.19 24.69
N LEU A 58 35.87 -0.65 23.47
CA LEU A 58 35.12 0.52 23.03
C LEU A 58 33.93 0.08 22.17
N VAL A 59 32.74 0.20 22.73
CA VAL A 59 31.48 0.04 21.99
C VAL A 59 31.28 1.26 21.11
N THR A 60 31.41 1.10 19.79
CA THR A 60 31.19 2.21 18.84
C THR A 60 29.80 2.08 18.22
N ILE A 61 28.94 3.06 18.47
CA ILE A 61 27.63 3.17 17.83
C ILE A 61 27.82 3.91 16.49
N LYS A 62 27.73 3.20 15.38
CA LYS A 62 27.71 3.81 14.03
C LYS A 62 26.27 3.94 13.54
N ILE A 63 25.83 5.17 13.32
CA ILE A 63 24.52 5.49 12.75
C ILE A 63 24.75 5.97 11.32
N ASN A 64 24.11 5.33 10.34
CA ASN A 64 24.26 5.69 8.92
C ASN A 64 23.00 6.39 8.42
N PHE A 65 23.14 7.67 8.01
CA PHE A 65 22.08 8.43 7.35
C PHE A 65 22.22 8.45 5.81
N GLY A 66 23.26 7.80 5.27
CA GLY A 66 23.54 7.76 3.83
C GLY A 66 22.41 7.13 3.01
N GLY A 67 21.72 6.11 3.54
CA GLY A 67 20.54 5.53 2.89
C GLY A 67 19.39 6.52 2.69
N TYR A 68 19.20 7.46 3.63
CA TYR A 68 18.21 8.53 3.47
C TYR A 68 18.67 9.60 2.50
N LEU A 69 19.98 9.88 2.43
CA LEU A 69 20.55 10.83 1.48
C LEU A 69 20.42 10.31 0.04
N MET A 70 20.64 9.01 -0.17
CA MET A 70 20.43 8.33 -1.46
C MET A 70 19.00 8.49 -2.00
N LEU A 71 17.99 8.54 -1.11
CA LEU A 71 16.60 8.77 -1.52
C LEU A 71 16.39 10.11 -2.23
N TRP A 72 17.19 11.13 -1.87
CA TRP A 72 17.10 12.48 -2.42
C TRP A 72 18.11 12.74 -3.54
N GLU A 73 19.29 12.12 -3.49
CA GLU A 73 20.35 12.32 -4.47
C GLU A 73 20.17 11.47 -5.73
N ASP A 74 19.64 10.24 -5.60
CA ASP A 74 19.48 9.34 -6.73
C ASP A 74 18.12 9.58 -7.41
N PRO A 75 18.11 10.04 -8.68
CA PRO A 75 16.88 10.31 -9.40
C PRO A 75 16.01 9.07 -9.59
N LEU A 76 16.58 7.85 -9.57
CA LEU A 76 15.80 6.62 -9.68
C LEU A 76 14.86 6.42 -8.49
N TYR A 77 15.38 6.57 -7.27
CA TYR A 77 14.60 6.43 -6.04
C TYR A 77 13.58 7.56 -5.89
N LEU A 78 13.98 8.79 -6.21
CA LEU A 78 13.08 9.94 -6.18
C LEU A 78 11.94 9.81 -7.19
N ASN A 79 12.22 9.35 -8.42
CA ASN A 79 11.19 9.08 -9.42
C ASN A 79 10.27 7.93 -9.01
N ALA A 80 10.78 6.88 -8.37
CA ALA A 80 9.94 5.80 -7.85
C ALA A 80 8.99 6.31 -6.76
N LEU A 81 9.50 7.12 -5.83
CA LEU A 81 8.72 7.73 -4.75
C LEU A 81 7.59 8.63 -5.32
N LEU A 82 7.96 9.58 -6.20
CA LEU A 82 6.99 10.47 -6.85
C LEU A 82 6.01 9.69 -7.73
N GLY A 83 6.46 8.61 -8.37
CA GLY A 83 5.62 7.70 -9.15
C GLY A 83 4.53 7.05 -8.29
N SER A 84 4.89 6.52 -7.12
CA SER A 84 3.91 5.95 -6.18
C SER A 84 2.91 6.98 -5.67
N PHE A 85 3.38 8.18 -5.32
CA PHE A 85 2.49 9.29 -4.92
C PHE A 85 1.54 9.69 -6.04
N LYS A 86 2.04 9.80 -7.28
CA LYS A 86 1.22 10.10 -8.46
C LYS A 86 0.16 9.03 -8.67
N VAL A 87 0.52 7.76 -8.59
CA VAL A 87 -0.44 6.66 -8.75
C VAL A 87 -1.52 6.71 -7.67
N ALA A 88 -1.13 6.89 -6.41
CA ALA A 88 -2.07 6.97 -5.29
C ALA A 88 -3.01 8.19 -5.38
N ALA A 89 -2.49 9.36 -5.77
CA ALA A 89 -3.29 10.58 -5.90
C ALA A 89 -4.32 10.45 -7.03
N ILE A 90 -3.89 9.98 -8.20
CA ILE A 90 -4.76 9.79 -9.37
C ILE A 90 -5.82 8.73 -9.08
N SER A 91 -5.43 7.58 -8.51
CA SER A 91 -6.39 6.52 -8.19
C SER A 91 -7.42 6.98 -7.15
N THR A 92 -6.99 7.69 -6.10
CA THR A 92 -7.90 8.25 -5.09
C THR A 92 -8.91 9.20 -5.72
N LEU A 93 -8.47 10.03 -6.66
CA LEU A 93 -9.35 10.97 -7.36
C LEU A 93 -10.39 10.24 -8.22
N PHE A 94 -9.98 9.23 -8.99
CA PHE A 94 -10.92 8.41 -9.78
C PHE A 94 -11.88 7.62 -8.89
N CYS A 95 -11.40 7.03 -7.80
CA CYS A 95 -12.25 6.35 -6.82
C CYS A 95 -13.28 7.29 -6.21
N LEU A 96 -12.90 8.55 -5.93
CA LEU A 96 -13.84 9.56 -5.43
C LEU A 96 -14.88 9.92 -6.50
N PHE A 97 -14.44 10.16 -7.74
CA PHE A 97 -15.34 10.52 -8.84
C PHE A 97 -16.31 9.41 -9.24
N ILE A 98 -15.94 8.15 -9.10
CA ILE A 98 -16.81 7.00 -9.42
C ILE A 98 -17.63 6.60 -8.20
N GLY A 99 -16.97 6.50 -7.04
CA GLY A 99 -17.57 6.04 -5.79
C GLY A 99 -18.58 7.02 -5.21
N TYR A 100 -18.33 8.33 -5.29
CA TYR A 100 -19.26 9.33 -4.73
C TYR A 100 -20.62 9.35 -5.46
N PRO A 101 -20.70 9.45 -6.80
CA PRO A 101 -21.96 9.36 -7.51
C PRO A 101 -22.67 8.02 -7.29
N MET A 102 -21.91 6.92 -7.23
CA MET A 102 -22.47 5.60 -6.95
C MET A 102 -23.10 5.54 -5.55
N ALA A 103 -22.39 6.00 -4.52
CA ALA A 103 -22.89 6.05 -3.15
C ALA A 103 -24.10 6.98 -3.02
N TYR A 104 -24.06 8.14 -3.69
CA TYR A 104 -25.19 9.06 -3.75
C TYR A 104 -26.41 8.41 -4.41
N GLY A 105 -26.23 7.73 -5.54
CA GLY A 105 -27.30 7.01 -6.23
C GLY A 105 -27.94 5.92 -5.36
N ILE A 106 -27.13 5.18 -4.58
CA ILE A 106 -27.63 4.17 -3.63
C ILE A 106 -28.35 4.83 -2.45
N ALA A 107 -27.86 5.96 -1.96
CA ALA A 107 -28.47 6.69 -0.85
C ALA A 107 -29.84 7.27 -1.22
N THR A 108 -30.02 7.70 -2.47
CA THR A 108 -31.30 8.22 -2.99
C THR A 108 -32.23 7.14 -3.55
N ALA A 109 -31.78 5.88 -3.63
CA ALA A 109 -32.57 4.80 -4.20
C ALA A 109 -33.76 4.41 -3.30
N PRO A 110 -34.86 3.91 -3.89
CA PRO A 110 -35.97 3.35 -3.12
C PRO A 110 -35.52 2.22 -2.17
N VAL A 111 -36.18 2.09 -1.02
CA VAL A 111 -35.81 1.14 0.05
C VAL A 111 -35.63 -0.30 -0.44
N TYR A 112 -36.45 -0.73 -1.42
CA TYR A 112 -36.39 -2.07 -1.99
C TYR A 112 -35.15 -2.33 -2.86
N TRP A 113 -34.55 -1.30 -3.47
CA TRP A 113 -33.32 -1.43 -4.29
C TRP A 113 -32.03 -1.24 -3.48
N ARG A 114 -32.10 -0.63 -2.31
CA ARG A 114 -30.91 -0.29 -1.52
C ARG A 114 -30.08 -1.53 -1.15
N LEU A 115 -30.72 -2.59 -0.67
CA LEU A 115 -30.01 -3.81 -0.27
C LEU A 115 -29.37 -4.56 -1.46
N PRO A 116 -30.06 -4.80 -2.59
CA PRO A 116 -29.43 -5.35 -3.79
C PRO A 116 -28.25 -4.54 -4.31
N LEU A 117 -28.37 -3.21 -4.34
CA LEU A 117 -27.30 -2.33 -4.83
C LEU A 117 -26.05 -2.40 -3.94
N ILE A 118 -26.22 -2.40 -2.61
CA ILE A 118 -25.10 -2.58 -1.68
C ILE A 118 -24.46 -3.96 -1.87
N MET A 119 -25.26 -5.02 -2.02
CA MET A 119 -24.71 -6.36 -2.28
C MET A 119 -23.87 -6.40 -3.56
N LEU A 120 -24.33 -5.77 -4.65
CA LEU A 120 -23.58 -5.72 -5.92
C LEU A 120 -22.20 -5.06 -5.76
N VAL A 121 -22.10 -4.02 -4.93
CA VAL A 121 -20.83 -3.32 -4.63
C VAL A 121 -19.90 -4.19 -3.79
N VAL A 122 -20.44 -4.98 -2.84
CA VAL A 122 -19.63 -5.81 -1.93
C VAL A 122 -19.16 -7.10 -2.60
N LEU A 123 -19.92 -7.67 -3.53
CA LEU A 123 -19.56 -8.90 -4.26
C LEU A 123 -18.12 -8.92 -4.82
N PRO A 124 -17.62 -7.89 -5.53
CA PRO A 124 -16.26 -7.92 -6.05
C PRO A 124 -15.18 -7.93 -4.96
N PHE A 125 -15.47 -7.46 -3.74
CA PHE A 125 -14.53 -7.52 -2.62
C PHE A 125 -14.27 -8.96 -2.14
N TRP A 126 -15.20 -9.88 -2.40
CA TRP A 126 -15.06 -11.29 -2.01
C TRP A 126 -14.24 -12.10 -3.03
N THR A 127 -13.89 -11.50 -4.17
CA THR A 127 -13.06 -12.16 -5.18
C THR A 127 -11.58 -12.02 -4.83
N SER A 128 -10.80 -13.11 -5.01
CA SER A 128 -9.36 -13.10 -4.79
C SER A 128 -8.68 -12.05 -5.65
N PHE A 129 -7.82 -11.23 -5.04
CA PHE A 129 -7.05 -10.20 -5.73
C PHE A 129 -6.26 -10.76 -6.92
N LEU A 130 -5.69 -11.97 -6.78
CA LEU A 130 -4.95 -12.63 -7.87
C LEU A 130 -5.81 -12.90 -9.10
N ILE A 131 -7.05 -13.35 -8.90
CA ILE A 131 -7.98 -13.62 -10.01
C ILE A 131 -8.29 -12.32 -10.75
N ARG A 132 -8.51 -11.22 -10.02
CA ARG A 132 -8.74 -9.89 -10.61
C ARG A 132 -7.54 -9.43 -11.44
N VAL A 133 -6.33 -9.61 -10.93
CA VAL A 133 -5.09 -9.28 -11.66
C VAL A 133 -4.95 -10.11 -12.94
N TYR A 134 -5.18 -11.43 -12.87
CA TYR A 134 -5.12 -12.28 -14.07
C TYR A 134 -6.20 -11.95 -15.10
N ALA A 135 -7.40 -11.62 -14.65
CA ALA A 135 -8.47 -11.15 -15.54
C ALA A 135 -8.05 -9.87 -16.27
N TRP A 136 -7.50 -8.87 -15.56
CA TRP A 136 -6.98 -7.65 -16.19
C TRP A 136 -5.82 -7.93 -17.14
N ILE A 137 -4.88 -8.81 -16.78
CA ILE A 137 -3.79 -9.23 -17.69
C ILE A 137 -4.38 -9.84 -18.97
N GLY A 138 -5.37 -10.73 -18.85
CA GLY A 138 -6.04 -11.35 -20.00
C GLY A 138 -6.78 -10.34 -20.89
N ILE A 139 -7.41 -9.33 -20.30
CA ILE A 139 -8.15 -8.29 -21.02
C ILE A 139 -7.20 -7.32 -21.74
N LEU A 140 -6.13 -6.88 -21.08
CA LEU A 140 -5.24 -5.81 -21.54
C LEU A 140 -4.02 -6.27 -22.36
N LYS A 141 -3.79 -7.57 -22.48
CA LYS A 141 -2.71 -8.12 -23.32
C LYS A 141 -2.92 -7.74 -24.79
N ASN A 142 -1.84 -7.72 -25.59
CA ASN A 142 -1.91 -7.37 -27.01
C ASN A 142 -2.96 -8.18 -27.80
N ASN A 143 -3.11 -9.48 -27.52
CA ASN A 143 -4.16 -10.34 -28.09
C ASN A 143 -5.31 -10.62 -27.09
N GLY A 144 -5.56 -9.68 -26.19
CA GLY A 144 -6.59 -9.76 -25.17
C GLY A 144 -7.96 -9.34 -25.69
N LEU A 145 -8.97 -9.50 -24.84
CA LEU A 145 -10.36 -9.20 -25.18
C LEU A 145 -10.56 -7.75 -25.64
N LEU A 146 -9.87 -6.79 -25.01
CA LEU A 146 -10.02 -5.36 -25.34
C LEU A 146 -9.59 -5.07 -26.79
N ASN A 147 -8.39 -5.52 -27.17
CA ASN A 147 -7.88 -5.27 -28.52
C ASN A 147 -8.70 -6.02 -29.58
N GLN A 148 -9.15 -7.25 -29.31
CA GLN A 148 -10.01 -7.99 -30.23
C GLN A 148 -11.35 -7.28 -30.47
N LEU A 149 -11.96 -6.73 -29.42
CA LEU A 149 -13.19 -5.95 -29.55
C LEU A 149 -12.97 -4.64 -30.33
N LEU A 150 -11.90 -3.90 -30.02
CA LEU A 150 -11.60 -2.62 -30.69
C LEU A 150 -11.24 -2.81 -32.17
N MET A 151 -10.46 -3.85 -32.51
CA MET A 151 -10.16 -4.21 -33.90
C MET A 151 -11.40 -4.73 -34.63
N GLY A 152 -12.23 -5.54 -33.96
CA GLY A 152 -13.48 -6.04 -34.54
C GLY A 152 -14.51 -4.96 -34.85
N LEU A 153 -14.50 -3.86 -34.08
CA LEU A 153 -15.31 -2.66 -34.33
C LEU A 153 -14.68 -1.70 -35.35
N GLY A 154 -13.46 -1.98 -35.83
CA GLY A 154 -12.73 -1.11 -36.77
C GLY A 154 -12.27 0.22 -36.16
N VAL A 155 -12.15 0.31 -34.83
CA VAL A 155 -11.71 1.53 -34.13
C VAL A 155 -10.19 1.69 -34.16
N ILE A 156 -9.45 0.58 -34.22
CA ILE A 156 -7.99 0.54 -34.26
C ILE A 156 -7.48 -0.43 -35.32
N ASP A 157 -6.40 -0.08 -36.01
CA ASP A 157 -5.76 -0.91 -37.03
C ASP A 157 -4.65 -1.83 -36.47
N GLN A 158 -4.11 -1.48 -35.29
CA GLN A 158 -3.04 -2.23 -34.62
C GLN A 158 -3.34 -2.39 -33.12
N PRO A 159 -2.91 -3.50 -32.49
CA PRO A 159 -3.18 -3.77 -31.08
C PRO A 159 -2.48 -2.75 -30.19
N LEU A 160 -3.21 -2.22 -29.21
CA LEU A 160 -2.67 -1.29 -28.22
C LEU A 160 -1.85 -2.06 -27.17
N GLU A 161 -0.62 -1.60 -26.92
CA GLU A 161 0.27 -2.17 -25.90
C GLU A 161 0.00 -1.54 -24.53
N ILE A 162 -1.14 -1.86 -23.91
CA ILE A 162 -1.54 -1.23 -22.65
C ILE A 162 -0.91 -1.92 -21.44
N LEU A 163 -0.80 -3.25 -21.47
CA LEU A 163 -0.43 -4.08 -20.31
C LEU A 163 0.86 -3.66 -19.59
N HIS A 164 1.86 -3.18 -20.33
CA HIS A 164 3.18 -2.81 -19.80
C HIS A 164 3.33 -1.31 -19.53
N THR A 165 2.23 -0.56 -19.51
CA THR A 165 2.22 0.89 -19.32
C THR A 165 1.65 1.30 -17.97
N SER A 166 1.90 2.54 -17.56
CA SER A 166 1.26 3.11 -16.36
C SER A 166 -0.27 3.11 -16.47
N THR A 167 -0.84 3.12 -17.69
CA THR A 167 -2.29 3.05 -17.92
C THR A 167 -2.90 1.76 -17.39
N ALA A 168 -2.23 0.61 -17.61
CA ALA A 168 -2.67 -0.66 -17.04
C ALA A 168 -2.66 -0.64 -15.51
N VAL A 169 -1.68 0.04 -14.90
CA VAL A 169 -1.62 0.19 -13.44
C VAL A 169 -2.83 0.98 -12.94
N TYR A 170 -3.18 2.10 -13.57
CA TYR A 170 -4.35 2.88 -13.16
C TYR A 170 -5.66 2.08 -13.29
N ILE A 171 -5.83 1.32 -14.38
CA ILE A 171 -7.02 0.48 -14.61
C ILE A 171 -7.11 -0.66 -13.59
N GLY A 172 -5.98 -1.27 -13.23
CA GLY A 172 -5.98 -2.39 -12.28
C GLY A 172 -6.20 -1.97 -10.83
N VAL A 173 -5.83 -0.73 -10.48
CA VAL A 173 -5.92 -0.19 -9.10
C VAL A 173 -7.30 0.38 -8.77
N VAL A 174 -7.97 1.03 -9.73
CA VAL A 174 -9.31 1.64 -9.56
C VAL A 174 -10.39 0.59 -9.78
#